data_AF-A0A3E1NDW0-F1
#
_entry.id   AF-A0A3E1NDW0-F1
#
_cell.length_a   1.000
_cell.length_b   1.000
_cell.length_c   1.000
_cell.angle_alpha   90.00
_cell.angle_beta   90.00
_cell.angle_gamma   90.00
#
_symmetry.space_group_name_H-M   'P 1'
#
loop_
_entity.id
_entity.type
_entity.pdbx_description
1 polymer ?
#
loop_
_entity_poly.entity_id
_entity_poly.type
_entity_poly.pdbx_seq_one_letter_code
_entity_poly.pdbx_strand_id
1 'polypeptide(L)'
;MMRTLFLVLCIGLQLCVHAQELDFPDFRSKKDMFSKMQEKDIRADLATFTMTGIDEGAGKEPLQSIPVTDYGKDFITFSGNDVTVTLRSGPFLADKHKLAYSEEHLIKIDNKGYFGNYGSVPKTTVSAVTLTIAGDTIAIPAAAYTDFCNPVFTYNDAGNGKLKPYGGVYFSGDGKKIYIYLLKKEEGGSYEITWVISNKTYLRRVVDYGFLK
;
A
#
# COMPACT_ATOMS: atom_id res chain seq x y z
N MET A 1 19.18 -45.92 48.87
CA MET A 1 20.27 -45.09 48.30
C MET A 1 20.39 -45.41 46.82
N MET A 2 19.72 -44.66 45.93
CA MET A 2 20.19 -44.33 44.58
C MET A 2 19.24 -43.30 43.97
N ARG A 3 19.77 -42.08 43.78
CA ARG A 3 19.16 -41.00 43.00
C ARG A 3 19.55 -41.25 41.54
N THR A 4 18.58 -41.28 40.63
CA THR A 4 18.90 -41.12 39.20
C THR A 4 17.93 -40.14 38.58
N LEU A 5 18.53 -39.03 38.19
CA LEU A 5 18.01 -37.86 37.51
C LEU A 5 17.65 -38.24 36.06
N PHE A 6 16.47 -37.88 35.57
CA PHE A 6 16.19 -37.86 34.13
C PHE A 6 15.89 -36.44 33.70
N LEU A 7 16.89 -35.80 33.09
CA LEU A 7 16.74 -34.57 32.31
C LEU A 7 15.96 -34.92 31.04
N VAL A 8 14.77 -34.34 30.86
CA VAL A 8 14.09 -34.33 29.57
C VAL A 8 14.67 -33.17 28.76
N LEU A 9 15.46 -33.51 27.76
CA LEU A 9 16.02 -32.62 26.76
C LEU A 9 14.92 -32.22 25.77
N CYS A 10 14.30 -31.05 25.96
CA CYS A 10 13.43 -30.44 24.96
C CYS A 10 14.29 -29.93 23.79
N ILE A 11 14.53 -30.79 22.80
CA ILE A 11 15.02 -30.36 21.48
C ILE A 11 13.84 -29.67 20.80
N GLY A 12 13.79 -28.34 20.92
CA GLY A 12 12.90 -27.51 20.12
C GLY A 12 13.29 -27.63 18.66
N LEU A 13 12.46 -28.31 17.86
CA LEU A 13 12.43 -28.18 16.42
C LEU A 13 12.14 -26.71 16.09
N GLN A 14 13.20 -25.94 15.82
CA GLN A 14 13.07 -24.66 15.13
C GLN A 14 12.63 -24.98 13.71
N LEU A 15 11.31 -25.04 13.49
CA LEU A 15 10.74 -24.90 12.16
C LEU A 15 11.16 -23.50 11.69
N CYS A 16 12.19 -23.45 10.85
CA CYS A 16 12.51 -22.29 10.05
C CYS A 16 11.30 -22.06 9.16
N VAL A 17 10.40 -21.16 9.58
CA VAL A 17 9.36 -20.60 8.74
C VAL A 17 10.09 -19.95 7.58
N HIS A 18 10.18 -20.66 6.46
CA HIS A 18 10.60 -20.06 5.20
C HIS A 18 9.53 -19.03 4.87
N ALA A 19 9.87 -17.75 5.02
CA ALA A 19 9.12 -16.71 4.35
C ALA A 19 9.03 -17.13 2.89
N GLN A 20 7.82 -17.25 2.33
CA GLN A 20 7.62 -17.57 0.93
C GLN A 20 8.33 -16.52 0.08
N GLU A 21 9.55 -16.83 -0.32
CA GLU A 21 10.31 -16.10 -1.33
C GLU A 21 9.67 -16.49 -2.67
N LEU A 22 9.54 -15.53 -3.57
CA LEU A 22 8.98 -15.82 -4.88
C LEU A 22 9.95 -16.77 -5.60
N ASP A 23 9.43 -17.82 -6.26
CA ASP A 23 10.24 -18.74 -7.07
C ASP A 23 10.74 -18.09 -8.38
N PHE A 24 10.46 -16.80 -8.58
CA PHE A 24 10.85 -16.00 -9.74
C PHE A 24 11.33 -14.60 -9.32
N PRO A 25 12.10 -13.89 -10.18
CA PRO A 25 12.69 -12.61 -9.82
C PRO A 25 11.68 -11.50 -9.45
N ASP A 26 11.92 -10.83 -8.33
CA ASP A 26 11.17 -9.65 -7.90
C ASP A 26 11.89 -8.35 -8.29
N PHE A 27 11.36 -7.63 -9.28
CA PHE A 27 11.89 -6.35 -9.76
C PHE A 27 11.17 -5.14 -9.16
N ARG A 28 10.30 -5.33 -8.16
CA ARG A 28 9.67 -4.22 -7.43
C ARG A 28 10.73 -3.42 -6.70
N SER A 29 10.63 -2.10 -6.80
CA SER A 29 11.62 -1.19 -6.23
C SER A 29 11.43 -1.03 -4.72
N LYS A 30 12.51 -1.21 -3.95
CA LYS A 30 12.53 -0.97 -2.49
C LYS A 30 12.86 0.47 -2.11
N LYS A 31 13.16 1.34 -3.09
CA LYS A 31 13.63 2.71 -2.84
C LYS A 31 12.58 3.60 -2.15
N ASP A 32 11.30 3.30 -2.38
CA ASP A 32 10.16 4.08 -1.90
C ASP A 32 9.59 3.50 -0.59
N MET A 33 10.21 2.49 0.01
CA MET A 33 9.69 1.85 1.23
C MET A 33 9.78 2.76 2.45
N PHE A 34 8.84 2.60 3.38
CA PHE A 34 8.86 3.23 4.69
C PHE A 34 10.22 3.03 5.38
N SER A 35 10.78 1.82 5.32
CA SER A 35 12.10 1.50 5.88
C SER A 35 13.28 2.31 5.32
N LYS A 36 13.12 2.96 4.16
CA LYS A 36 14.17 3.77 3.51
C LYS A 36 13.99 5.28 3.73
N MET A 37 12.90 5.70 4.36
CA MET A 37 12.59 7.11 4.58
C MET A 37 13.58 7.79 5.53
N GLN A 38 14.00 9.01 5.17
CA GLN A 38 14.92 9.83 5.95
C GLN A 38 14.20 11.01 6.62
N GLU A 39 13.08 11.44 6.05
CA GLU A 39 12.22 12.52 6.51
C GLU A 39 11.47 12.09 7.77
N LYS A 40 12.03 12.44 8.94
CA LYS A 40 11.57 11.96 10.25
C LYS A 40 10.13 12.37 10.56
N ASP A 41 9.72 13.56 10.14
CA ASP A 41 8.37 14.07 10.32
C ASP A 41 7.36 13.27 9.50
N ILE A 42 7.65 13.04 8.21
CA ILE A 42 6.81 12.21 7.35
C ILE A 42 6.77 10.78 7.88
N ARG A 43 7.91 10.20 8.27
CA ARG A 43 7.96 8.84 8.85
C ARG A 43 7.09 8.75 10.10
N ALA A 44 7.16 9.74 10.98
CA ALA A 44 6.36 9.78 12.19
C ALA A 44 4.86 9.84 11.90
N ASP A 45 4.45 10.61 10.90
CA ASP A 45 3.06 10.70 10.43
C ASP A 45 2.59 9.38 9.82
N LEU A 46 3.36 8.79 8.89
CA LEU A 46 2.99 7.52 8.24
C LEU A 46 2.86 6.37 9.25
N ALA A 47 3.68 6.38 10.30
CA ALA A 47 3.63 5.36 11.34
C ALA A 47 2.27 5.27 12.04
N THR A 48 1.45 6.33 12.04
CA THR A 48 0.15 6.33 12.72
C THR A 48 -0.95 5.61 11.95
N PHE A 49 -0.74 5.25 10.67
CA PHE A 49 -1.80 4.67 9.83
C PHE A 49 -1.35 3.59 8.85
N THR A 50 -0.05 3.47 8.56
CA THR A 50 0.49 2.42 7.68
C THR A 50 0.66 1.10 8.42
N MET A 51 0.50 -0.03 7.72
CA MET A 51 0.73 -1.35 8.32
C MET A 51 2.20 -1.56 8.67
N THR A 52 3.11 -1.10 7.81
CA THR A 52 4.55 -1.27 8.03
C THR A 52 5.15 -0.33 9.07
N GLY A 53 4.46 0.78 9.38
CA GLY A 53 4.87 1.71 10.42
C GLY A 53 4.20 1.50 11.78
N ILE A 54 3.32 0.50 11.93
CA ILE A 54 2.45 0.35 13.10
C ILE A 54 3.21 0.24 14.42
N ASP A 55 4.37 -0.44 14.43
CA ASP A 55 5.21 -0.58 15.63
C ASP A 55 5.78 0.78 16.08
N GLU A 56 6.14 1.65 15.12
CA GLU A 56 6.61 3.02 15.40
C GLU A 56 5.47 3.99 15.73
N GLY A 57 4.24 3.63 15.37
CA GLY A 57 3.03 4.39 15.62
C GLY A 57 2.39 4.12 16.98
N ALA A 58 2.78 3.04 17.65
CA ALA A 58 2.16 2.61 18.89
C ALA A 58 2.17 3.71 19.96
N GLY A 59 0.98 4.07 20.44
CA GLY A 59 0.80 5.13 21.44
C GLY A 59 0.86 6.57 20.92
N LYS A 60 1.00 6.79 19.61
CA LYS A 60 0.89 8.13 19.00
C LYS A 60 -0.57 8.48 18.72
N GLU A 61 -0.88 9.77 18.81
CA GLU A 61 -2.18 10.31 18.42
C GLU A 61 -2.44 10.09 16.92
N PRO A 62 -3.62 9.58 16.53
CA PRO A 62 -4.00 9.46 15.14
C PRO A 62 -4.07 10.82 14.44
N LEU A 63 -3.63 10.87 13.18
CA LEU A 63 -3.81 12.04 12.34
C LEU A 63 -5.29 12.30 12.03
N GLN A 64 -5.63 13.56 11.82
CA GLN A 64 -6.97 13.95 11.36
C GLN A 64 -7.26 13.35 9.99
N SER A 65 -8.33 12.57 9.88
CA SER A 65 -8.76 11.95 8.63
C SER A 65 -9.81 12.78 7.89
N ILE A 66 -9.85 12.64 6.57
CA ILE A 66 -10.92 13.11 5.71
C ILE A 66 -11.89 11.96 5.47
N PRO A 67 -13.21 12.16 5.66
CA PRO A 67 -14.16 11.08 5.51
C PRO A 67 -14.29 10.65 4.05
N VAL A 68 -14.58 9.35 3.86
CA VAL A 68 -15.06 8.83 2.58
C VAL A 68 -16.47 9.36 2.36
N THR A 69 -16.72 9.94 1.19
CA THR A 69 -18.03 10.51 0.82
C THR A 69 -18.73 9.73 -0.28
N ASP A 70 -17.98 9.01 -1.10
CA ASP A 70 -18.53 8.16 -2.16
C ASP A 70 -17.55 7.03 -2.51
N TYR A 71 -18.04 5.88 -2.93
CA TYR A 71 -17.21 4.75 -3.36
C TYR A 71 -17.99 3.74 -4.17
N GLY A 72 -17.27 3.02 -5.03
CA GLY A 72 -17.80 1.95 -5.85
C GLY A 72 -16.78 0.87 -6.10
N LYS A 73 -17.05 0.02 -7.09
CA LYS A 73 -16.13 -1.05 -7.50
C LYS A 73 -14.81 -0.50 -8.05
N ASP A 74 -14.87 0.61 -8.77
CA ASP A 74 -13.80 1.19 -9.58
C ASP A 74 -13.38 2.59 -9.11
N PHE A 75 -13.92 3.09 -8.00
CA PHE A 75 -13.52 4.38 -7.45
C PHE A 75 -13.72 4.49 -5.94
N ILE A 76 -13.04 5.47 -5.34
CA ILE A 76 -13.28 5.95 -3.98
C ILE A 76 -13.02 7.45 -3.92
N THR A 77 -13.87 8.17 -3.20
CA THR A 77 -13.81 9.62 -3.02
C THR A 77 -13.81 9.97 -1.53
N PHE A 78 -12.87 10.83 -1.15
CA PHE A 78 -12.79 11.46 0.16
C PHE A 78 -13.04 12.95 -0.01
N SER A 79 -13.88 13.55 0.83
CA SER A 79 -14.10 15.00 0.80
C SER A 79 -14.32 15.58 2.19
N GLY A 80 -13.68 16.71 2.45
CA GLY A 80 -13.79 17.46 3.71
C GLY A 80 -12.67 18.48 3.83
N ASN A 81 -12.90 19.55 4.62
CA ASN A 81 -11.93 20.63 4.84
C ASN A 81 -11.36 21.21 3.53
N ASP A 82 -12.22 21.48 2.55
CA ASP A 82 -11.87 21.99 1.21
C ASP A 82 -10.94 21.08 0.39
N VAL A 83 -10.74 19.84 0.82
CA VAL A 83 -9.96 18.84 0.08
C VAL A 83 -10.91 17.79 -0.48
N THR A 84 -10.76 17.50 -1.77
CA THR A 84 -11.41 16.35 -2.42
C THR A 84 -10.34 15.49 -3.09
N VAL A 85 -10.35 14.21 -2.75
CA VAL A 85 -9.50 13.18 -3.37
C VAL A 85 -10.39 12.15 -4.03
N THR A 86 -10.14 11.85 -5.30
CA THR A 86 -10.79 10.75 -6.01
C THR A 86 -9.75 9.83 -6.63
N LEU A 87 -9.85 8.55 -6.30
CA LEU A 87 -9.07 7.48 -6.91
C LEU A 87 -9.98 6.72 -7.88
N ARG A 88 -9.46 6.39 -9.06
CA ARG A 88 -10.17 5.60 -10.05
C ARG A 88 -9.31 4.45 -10.55
N SER A 89 -9.95 3.34 -10.85
CA SER A 89 -9.36 2.25 -11.61
C SER A 89 -9.90 2.25 -13.04
N GLY A 90 -9.19 1.57 -13.93
CA GLY A 90 -9.59 1.37 -15.32
C GLY A 90 -9.05 0.06 -15.85
N PRO A 91 -9.47 -0.35 -17.06
CA PRO A 91 -8.96 -1.57 -17.69
C PRO A 91 -7.45 -1.46 -17.94
N PHE A 92 -6.73 -2.55 -17.69
CA PHE A 92 -5.34 -2.70 -18.12
C PHE A 92 -5.32 -3.21 -19.56
N LEU A 93 -4.76 -2.43 -20.47
CA LEU A 93 -4.70 -2.75 -21.90
C LEU A 93 -3.33 -3.34 -22.23
N ALA A 94 -3.20 -4.67 -22.12
CA ALA A 94 -1.93 -5.37 -22.24
C ALA A 94 -1.18 -5.09 -23.55
N ASP A 95 -1.91 -4.87 -24.65
CA ASP A 95 -1.40 -4.53 -25.98
C ASP A 95 -0.71 -3.15 -26.04
N LYS A 96 -0.95 -2.28 -25.05
CA LYS A 96 -0.30 -0.96 -24.93
C LYS A 96 0.96 -0.96 -24.09
N HIS A 97 1.36 -2.11 -23.53
CA HIS A 97 2.47 -2.20 -22.60
C HIS A 97 3.55 -3.18 -23.09
N LYS A 98 4.79 -2.93 -22.67
CA LYS A 98 5.88 -3.90 -22.83
C LYS A 98 5.88 -4.86 -21.64
N LEU A 99 5.45 -6.09 -21.87
CA LEU A 99 5.41 -7.14 -20.86
C LEU A 99 6.68 -7.98 -20.93
N ALA A 100 7.34 -8.20 -19.79
CA ALA A 100 8.51 -9.07 -19.69
C ALA A 100 8.27 -10.18 -18.66
N TYR A 101 8.65 -11.41 -19.04
CA TYR A 101 8.37 -12.63 -18.29
C TYR A 101 9.65 -13.32 -17.85
N SER A 102 9.56 -14.04 -16.73
CA SER A 102 10.50 -15.08 -16.32
C SER A 102 9.71 -16.38 -16.24
N GLU A 103 10.04 -17.34 -17.10
CA GLU A 103 9.18 -18.50 -17.34
C GLU A 103 7.75 -18.04 -17.70
N GLU A 104 6.74 -18.44 -16.93
CA GLU A 104 5.34 -18.04 -17.13
C GLU A 104 4.94 -16.80 -16.32
N HIS A 105 5.83 -16.28 -15.46
CA HIS A 105 5.52 -15.20 -14.53
C HIS A 105 5.84 -13.83 -15.12
N LEU A 106 4.85 -12.93 -15.12
CA LEU A 106 5.06 -11.53 -15.48
C LEU A 106 5.90 -10.83 -14.40
N ILE A 107 7.07 -10.32 -14.77
CA ILE A 107 8.02 -9.70 -13.84
C ILE A 107 8.19 -8.20 -14.07
N LYS A 108 7.88 -7.68 -15.27
CA LYS A 108 7.94 -6.24 -15.56
C LYS A 108 6.84 -5.81 -16.51
N ILE A 109 6.40 -4.57 -16.31
CA ILE A 109 5.56 -3.79 -17.21
C ILE A 109 6.35 -2.51 -17.52
N ASP A 110 6.57 -2.22 -18.80
CA ASP A 110 7.32 -1.04 -19.27
C ASP A 110 8.71 -0.91 -18.61
N ASN A 111 9.42 -2.04 -18.54
CA ASN A 111 10.76 -2.18 -17.93
C ASN A 111 10.82 -1.92 -16.41
N LYS A 112 9.68 -1.88 -15.71
CA LYS A 112 9.61 -1.68 -14.25
C LYS A 112 8.88 -2.84 -13.59
N GLY A 113 9.27 -3.18 -12.35
CA GLY A 113 8.41 -4.00 -11.49
C GLY A 113 7.09 -3.28 -11.20
N TYR A 114 6.04 -4.05 -10.94
CA TYR A 114 4.68 -3.54 -10.72
C TYR A 114 4.09 -4.12 -9.42
N PHE A 115 3.01 -3.53 -8.93
CA PHE A 115 2.32 -3.96 -7.71
C PHE A 115 0.91 -4.44 -8.03
N GLY A 116 0.40 -5.40 -7.26
CA GLY A 116 -0.96 -5.93 -7.42
C GLY A 116 -1.03 -7.17 -8.27
N ASN A 117 -1.00 -8.33 -7.61
CA ASN A 117 -0.91 -9.66 -8.20
C ASN A 117 0.35 -9.86 -9.04
N TYR A 118 1.52 -9.66 -8.41
CA TYR A 118 2.83 -9.78 -9.06
C TYR A 118 3.06 -11.22 -9.55
N GLY A 119 3.53 -11.37 -10.80
CA GLY A 119 3.63 -12.65 -11.49
C GLY A 119 2.52 -12.89 -12.53
N SER A 120 1.42 -12.14 -12.50
CA SER A 120 0.29 -12.28 -13.45
C SER A 120 -0.01 -10.99 -14.22
N VAL A 121 -0.51 -11.13 -15.46
CA VAL A 121 -0.98 -9.99 -16.27
C VAL A 121 -2.17 -9.31 -15.56
N PRO A 122 -2.11 -8.00 -15.29
CA PRO A 122 -3.20 -7.27 -14.67
C PRO A 122 -4.48 -7.24 -15.50
N LYS A 123 -5.62 -7.09 -14.80
CA LYS A 123 -6.92 -6.83 -15.42
C LYS A 123 -7.29 -5.37 -15.33
N THR A 124 -6.89 -4.70 -14.26
CA THR A 124 -7.12 -3.27 -14.04
C THR A 124 -5.86 -2.56 -13.57
N THR A 125 -5.85 -1.23 -13.66
CA THR A 125 -4.79 -0.35 -13.17
C THR A 125 -5.41 0.86 -12.48
N VAL A 126 -4.64 1.56 -11.64
CA VAL A 126 -5.04 2.90 -11.17
C VAL A 126 -4.99 3.85 -12.36
N SER A 127 -6.16 4.31 -12.80
CA SER A 127 -6.30 5.16 -13.99
C SER A 127 -6.13 6.65 -13.64
N ALA A 128 -6.52 7.05 -12.43
CA ALA A 128 -6.38 8.43 -11.98
C ALA A 128 -6.27 8.53 -10.45
N VAL A 129 -5.45 9.50 -10.01
CA VAL A 129 -5.41 10.02 -8.64
C VAL A 129 -5.64 11.53 -8.73
N THR A 130 -6.86 11.98 -8.45
CA THR A 130 -7.23 13.39 -8.51
C THR A 130 -7.24 13.97 -7.11
N LEU A 131 -6.52 15.07 -6.90
CA LEU A 131 -6.55 15.85 -5.67
C LEU A 131 -6.92 17.29 -5.99
N THR A 132 -7.87 17.84 -5.25
CA THR A 132 -8.21 19.26 -5.26
C THR A 132 -8.13 19.82 -3.85
N ILE A 133 -7.61 21.05 -3.72
CA ILE A 133 -7.48 21.78 -2.45
C ILE A 133 -8.01 23.20 -2.66
N ALA A 134 -9.11 23.55 -2.00
CA ALA A 134 -9.79 24.84 -2.15
C ALA A 134 -10.10 25.20 -3.62
N GLY A 135 -10.46 24.19 -4.42
CA GLY A 135 -10.74 24.34 -5.85
C GLY A 135 -9.52 24.20 -6.79
N ASP A 136 -8.29 24.25 -6.25
CA ASP A 136 -7.08 24.07 -7.05
C ASP A 136 -6.80 22.58 -7.27
N THR A 137 -6.66 22.14 -8.54
CA THR A 137 -6.21 20.78 -8.85
C THR A 137 -4.70 20.65 -8.63
N ILE A 138 -4.31 19.71 -7.77
CA ILE A 138 -2.91 19.38 -7.51
C ILE A 138 -2.49 18.22 -8.42
N ALA A 139 -1.51 18.46 -9.27
CA ALA A 139 -0.99 17.44 -10.17
C ALA A 139 -0.23 16.35 -9.40
N ILE A 140 -0.69 15.10 -9.54
CA ILE A 140 0.02 13.90 -9.12
C ILE A 140 0.54 13.21 -10.39
N PRO A 141 1.87 13.07 -10.57
CA PRO A 141 2.43 12.50 -11.79
C PRO A 141 1.95 11.07 -12.03
N ALA A 142 1.64 10.71 -13.28
CA ALA A 142 1.20 9.35 -13.64
C ALA A 142 2.18 8.27 -13.16
N ALA A 143 3.49 8.54 -13.26
CA ALA A 143 4.54 7.64 -12.80
C ALA A 143 4.49 7.32 -11.30
N ALA A 144 3.73 8.08 -10.50
CA ALA A 144 3.51 7.82 -9.09
C ALA A 144 2.48 6.71 -8.83
N TYR A 145 1.63 6.36 -9.81
CA TYR A 145 0.53 5.43 -9.61
C TYR A 145 0.32 4.38 -10.73
N THR A 146 0.92 4.53 -11.92
CA THR A 146 0.66 3.63 -13.07
C THR A 146 1.23 2.21 -12.90
N ASP A 147 2.19 2.01 -12.00
CA ASP A 147 2.73 0.70 -11.65
C ASP A 147 1.88 -0.04 -10.60
N PHE A 148 0.78 0.56 -10.12
CA PHE A 148 -0.20 -0.10 -9.24
C PHE A 148 -1.34 -0.67 -10.06
N CYS A 149 -1.40 -1.99 -10.02
CA CYS A 149 -2.34 -2.78 -10.77
C CYS A 149 -3.38 -3.42 -9.86
N ASN A 150 -4.51 -3.78 -10.45
CA ASN A 150 -5.61 -4.46 -9.78
C ASN A 150 -6.07 -3.79 -8.46
N PRO A 151 -6.21 -2.45 -8.38
CA PRO A 151 -6.56 -1.80 -7.12
C PRO A 151 -7.92 -2.29 -6.60
N VAL A 152 -8.03 -2.39 -5.28
CA VAL A 152 -9.27 -2.76 -4.58
C VAL A 152 -9.61 -1.63 -3.63
N PHE A 153 -10.70 -0.92 -3.91
CA PHE A 153 -11.14 0.23 -3.12
C PHE A 153 -12.15 -0.11 -2.04
N THR A 154 -12.64 -1.35 -2.02
CA THR A 154 -13.69 -1.79 -1.11
C THR A 154 -13.49 -3.24 -0.66
N TYR A 155 -13.99 -3.58 0.52
CA TYR A 155 -14.00 -4.94 1.05
C TYR A 155 -15.35 -5.23 1.71
N ASN A 156 -15.73 -6.50 1.79
CA ASN A 156 -16.90 -6.91 2.56
C ASN A 156 -16.51 -7.05 4.03
N ASP A 157 -17.20 -6.32 4.89
CA ASP A 157 -17.04 -6.44 6.34
C ASP A 157 -17.44 -7.85 6.79
N ALA A 158 -16.54 -8.55 7.48
CA ALA A 158 -16.77 -9.94 7.89
C ALA A 158 -17.92 -10.09 8.90
N GLY A 159 -18.26 -9.03 9.64
CA GLY A 159 -19.30 -9.08 10.67
C GLY A 159 -20.72 -8.88 10.14
N ASN A 160 -20.89 -8.11 9.05
CA ASN A 160 -22.23 -7.78 8.54
C ASN A 160 -22.37 -7.84 7.01
N GLY A 161 -21.33 -8.23 6.29
CA GLY A 161 -21.32 -8.35 4.83
C GLY A 161 -21.45 -7.02 4.08
N LYS A 162 -21.44 -5.87 4.78
CA LYS A 162 -21.54 -4.56 4.13
C LYS A 162 -20.23 -4.20 3.47
N LEU A 163 -20.35 -3.61 2.29
CA LEU A 163 -19.22 -3.07 1.56
C LEU A 163 -18.65 -1.86 2.31
N LYS A 164 -17.36 -1.92 2.65
CA LYS A 164 -16.61 -0.86 3.34
C LYS A 164 -15.50 -0.34 2.43
N PRO A 165 -15.25 0.98 2.43
CA PRO A 165 -14.15 1.57 1.67
C PRO A 165 -12.79 1.17 2.26
N TYR A 166 -11.77 1.15 1.41
CA TYR A 166 -10.41 0.77 1.75
C TYR A 166 -9.44 1.90 1.42
N GLY A 167 -8.67 2.35 2.42
CA GLY A 167 -7.76 3.50 2.32
C GLY A 167 -8.14 4.63 3.27
N GLY A 168 -7.41 5.73 3.18
CA GLY A 168 -7.60 6.90 4.02
C GLY A 168 -6.95 8.14 3.43
N VAL A 169 -7.44 9.31 3.83
CA VAL A 169 -6.76 10.58 3.56
C VAL A 169 -6.55 11.30 4.88
N TYR A 170 -5.33 11.76 5.14
CA TYR A 170 -4.94 12.31 6.44
C TYR A 170 -4.21 13.64 6.28
N PHE A 171 -4.41 14.55 7.24
CA PHE A 171 -3.59 15.76 7.39
C PHE A 171 -2.46 15.50 8.38
N SER A 172 -1.27 16.04 8.12
CA SER A 172 -0.24 16.16 9.16
C SER A 172 -0.73 17.06 10.30
N GLY A 173 -0.16 16.90 11.50
CA GLY A 173 -0.54 17.72 12.66
C GLY A 173 -0.36 19.23 12.47
N ASP A 174 0.53 19.65 11.56
CA ASP A 174 0.75 21.06 11.18
C ASP A 174 -0.11 21.53 9.99
N GLY A 175 -0.94 20.65 9.41
CA GLY A 175 -1.79 20.92 8.26
C GLY A 175 -1.06 21.17 6.94
N LYS A 176 0.28 21.04 6.90
CA LYS A 176 1.08 21.34 5.69
C LYS A 176 1.18 20.17 4.72
N LYS A 177 0.81 18.97 5.16
CA LYS A 177 0.88 17.74 4.37
C LYS A 177 -0.45 17.03 4.33
N ILE A 178 -0.71 16.42 3.18
CA ILE A 178 -1.83 15.52 2.95
C ILE A 178 -1.25 14.17 2.54
N TYR A 179 -1.77 13.12 3.15
CA TYR A 179 -1.43 11.73 2.87
C TYR A 179 -2.62 11.06 2.23
N ILE A 180 -2.44 10.49 1.04
CA ILE A 180 -3.46 9.67 0.37
C ILE A 180 -2.99 8.22 0.46
N TYR A 181 -3.66 7.40 1.27
CA TYR A 181 -3.28 6.05 1.61
C TYR A 181 -4.22 5.02 0.99
N LEU A 182 -3.62 3.98 0.40
CA LEU A 182 -4.30 2.77 -0.04
C LEU A 182 -3.54 1.55 0.44
N LEU A 183 -4.26 0.63 1.06
CA LEU A 183 -3.80 -0.72 1.31
C LEU A 183 -4.39 -1.63 0.23
N LYS A 184 -3.73 -2.73 -0.10
CA LYS A 184 -4.33 -3.84 -0.83
C LYS A 184 -3.87 -5.13 -0.18
N LYS A 185 -4.83 -5.85 0.40
CA LYS A 185 -4.59 -7.20 0.93
C LYS A 185 -4.59 -8.22 -0.21
N GLU A 186 -3.60 -9.11 -0.19
CA GLU A 186 -3.44 -10.21 -1.14
C GLU A 186 -2.87 -11.44 -0.42
N GLU A 187 -3.33 -12.63 -0.80
CA GLU A 187 -2.84 -13.92 -0.28
C GLU A 187 -1.35 -14.12 -0.59
N GLY A 188 -0.87 -13.66 -1.75
CA GLY A 188 0.55 -13.70 -2.15
C GLY A 188 1.43 -12.59 -1.55
N GLY A 189 0.89 -11.80 -0.62
CA GLY A 189 1.58 -10.68 0.02
C GLY A 189 0.95 -9.34 -0.33
N SER A 190 0.51 -8.64 0.72
CA SER A 190 -0.15 -7.34 0.61
C SER A 190 0.83 -6.26 0.16
N TYR A 191 0.29 -5.16 -0.39
CA TYR A 191 1.04 -3.92 -0.58
C TYR A 191 0.25 -2.73 -0.06
N GLU A 192 0.94 -1.67 0.31
CA GLU A 192 0.36 -0.37 0.61
C GLU A 192 1.09 0.74 -0.13
N ILE A 193 0.36 1.81 -0.46
CA ILE A 193 0.92 3.02 -1.01
C ILE A 193 0.36 4.23 -0.26
N THR A 194 1.25 5.19 0.02
CA THR A 194 0.88 6.55 0.41
C THR A 194 1.45 7.55 -0.58
N TRP A 195 0.61 8.38 -1.19
CA TRP A 195 1.06 9.60 -1.87
C TRP A 195 1.16 10.74 -0.85
N VAL A 196 2.31 11.41 -0.82
CA VAL A 196 2.59 12.51 0.10
C VAL A 196 2.55 13.81 -0.70
N ILE A 197 1.68 14.71 -0.27
CA ILE A 197 1.54 16.05 -0.80
C ILE A 197 1.98 17.01 0.29
N SER A 198 2.86 17.95 -0.04
CA SER A 198 3.35 18.97 0.91
C SER A 198 3.25 20.34 0.26
N ASN A 199 2.69 21.31 1.00
CA ASN A 199 2.52 22.69 0.52
C ASN A 199 1.87 22.75 -0.89
N LYS A 200 0.74 22.05 -1.05
CA LYS A 200 0.00 21.93 -2.33
C LYS A 200 0.81 21.36 -3.51
N THR A 201 1.91 20.65 -3.26
CA THR A 201 2.72 20.02 -4.32
C THR A 201 2.92 18.54 -4.02
N TYR A 202 2.83 17.69 -5.04
CA TYR A 202 3.21 16.28 -4.90
C TYR A 202 4.70 16.18 -4.54
N LEU A 203 5.00 15.55 -3.40
CA LEU A 203 6.36 15.38 -2.92
C LEU A 203 6.93 14.03 -3.36
N ARG A 204 6.25 12.94 -2.97
CA ARG A 204 6.71 11.58 -3.21
C ARG A 204 5.60 10.56 -2.98
N ARG A 205 5.90 9.31 -3.27
CA ARG A 205 5.15 8.16 -2.77
C ARG A 205 5.98 7.40 -1.73
N VAL A 206 5.28 6.63 -0.91
CA VAL A 206 5.85 5.61 -0.03
C VAL A 206 5.12 4.31 -0.32
N VAL A 207 5.87 3.24 -0.55
CA VAL A 207 5.34 1.97 -1.06
C VAL A 207 5.97 0.82 -0.31
N ASP A 208 5.14 0.04 0.36
CA ASP A 208 5.57 -1.13 1.11
C ASP A 208 4.83 -2.36 0.60
N TYR A 209 5.49 -3.52 0.66
CA TYR A 209 4.96 -4.76 0.12
C TYR A 209 5.61 -5.98 0.76
N GLY A 210 4.98 -7.14 0.61
CA GLY A 210 5.53 -8.41 1.10
C GLY A 210 5.26 -8.66 2.59
N PHE A 211 4.28 -7.98 3.16
CA PHE A 211 3.77 -8.17 4.52
C PHE A 211 2.37 -8.80 4.49
N LEU A 212 1.87 -9.26 5.66
CA LEU A 212 0.59 -9.97 5.81
C LEU A 212 0.47 -11.14 4.81
N LYS A 213 1.50 -11.99 4.79
CA LYS A 213 1.50 -13.29 4.12
C LYS A 213 0.95 -14.36 5.05
#